data_AF-A0A2A9EUM0-F1
#
_entry.id   AF-A0A2A9EUM0-F1
#
_cell.length_a   1.000
_cell.length_b   1.000
_cell.length_c   1.000
_cell.angle_alpha   90.00
_cell.angle_beta   90.00
_cell.angle_gamma   90.00
#
_symmetry.space_group_name_H-M   'P 1'
#
loop_
_entity.id
_entity.type
_entity.pdbx_description
1 polymer ?
#
loop_
_entity_poly.entity_id
_entity_poly.type
_entity_poly.pdbx_seq_one_letter_code
_entity_poly.pdbx_strand_id
1 'polypeptide(L)'
;MTPFRSTPAGFAARWEPVERQVLARVARDVAGLVRADAGLPEDVDPDSAFTGVPRVPVDPAVQRLLPDAHRDDAEAAAEFRHLTQTDLAAGKVRRLEEFARRVGGDDEDAPPEGQVLVPREDAEAFAGALTDVRLVLAERLSLEDDDAVERLHDAVVGGETDDLRPPEGMDAEQWVYWGGVFVAAGFAQESLMDELLSELRARRPR
;
A
#
# COMPACT_ATOMS: atom_id res chain seq x y z
N MET A 1 -4.74 12.97 -10.90
CA MET A 1 -4.29 11.64 -11.36
C MET A 1 -5.08 11.15 -12.58
N THR A 2 -4.45 10.51 -13.59
CA THR A 2 -5.13 9.78 -14.68
C THR A 2 -5.13 8.27 -14.43
N PRO A 3 -6.08 7.49 -14.99
CA PRO A 3 -6.08 6.03 -14.82
C PRO A 3 -4.92 5.39 -15.59
N PHE A 4 -4.49 4.19 -15.16
CA PHE A 4 -3.54 3.37 -15.93
C PHE A 4 -4.12 2.93 -17.27
N ARG A 5 -3.23 2.82 -18.27
CA ARG A 5 -3.53 2.28 -19.60
C ARG A 5 -2.41 1.33 -20.02
N SER A 6 -2.78 0.20 -20.63
CA SER A 6 -1.80 -0.70 -21.22
C SER A 6 -1.06 -0.04 -22.40
N THR A 7 0.26 -0.24 -22.43
CA THR A 7 1.20 0.23 -23.45
C THR A 7 2.20 -0.87 -23.78
N PRO A 8 2.99 -0.78 -24.87
CA PRO A 8 4.05 -1.75 -25.14
C PRO A 8 5.05 -1.90 -23.99
N ALA A 9 5.36 -0.83 -23.25
CA ALA A 9 6.33 -0.82 -22.15
C ALA A 9 5.75 -1.29 -20.79
N GLY A 10 4.44 -1.48 -20.67
CA GLY A 10 3.77 -1.80 -19.42
C GLY A 10 2.48 -1.00 -19.25
N PHE A 11 2.09 -0.72 -18.01
CA PHE A 11 0.93 0.10 -17.69
C PHE A 11 1.39 1.53 -17.36
N ALA A 12 0.81 2.53 -18.03
CA ALA A 12 1.20 3.92 -17.85
C ALA A 12 0.05 4.79 -17.35
N ALA A 13 0.34 5.70 -16.42
CA ALA A 13 -0.55 6.74 -15.92
C ALA A 13 0.20 8.09 -15.83
N ARG A 14 -0.54 9.18 -15.67
CA ARG A 14 -0.01 10.51 -15.39
C ARG A 14 -0.50 11.02 -14.04
N TRP A 15 0.44 11.26 -13.14
CA TRP A 15 0.21 11.73 -11.79
C TRP A 15 0.96 13.05 -11.60
N GLU A 16 0.36 14.00 -10.91
CA GLU A 16 1.03 15.26 -10.60
C GLU A 16 2.27 15.01 -9.73
N PRO A 17 3.32 15.86 -9.81
CA PRO A 17 4.52 15.68 -8.98
C PRO A 17 4.22 15.56 -7.49
N VAL A 18 3.24 16.32 -6.99
CA VAL A 18 2.82 16.27 -5.59
C VAL A 18 2.14 14.94 -5.24
N GLU A 19 1.26 14.41 -6.10
CA GLU A 19 0.59 13.12 -5.91
C GLU A 19 1.62 11.99 -5.78
N ARG A 20 2.64 12.02 -6.66
CA ARG A 20 3.75 11.05 -6.63
C ARG A 20 4.56 11.15 -5.33
N GLN A 21 4.96 12.36 -4.94
CA GLN A 21 5.76 12.57 -3.74
C GLN A 21 5.01 12.13 -2.47
N VAL A 22 3.72 12.45 -2.37
CA VAL A 22 2.88 12.04 -1.23
C VAL A 22 2.76 10.53 -1.15
N LEU A 23 2.39 9.85 -2.25
CA LEU A 23 2.25 8.39 -2.25
C LEU A 23 3.59 7.68 -1.98
N ALA A 24 4.69 8.17 -2.57
CA ALA A 24 6.02 7.63 -2.31
C ALA A 24 6.44 7.85 -0.85
N ARG A 25 6.12 9.00 -0.25
CA ARG A 25 6.42 9.26 1.16
C ARG A 25 5.61 8.33 2.07
N VAL A 26 4.30 8.23 1.84
CA VAL A 26 3.42 7.36 2.62
C VAL A 26 3.87 5.91 2.53
N ALA A 27 4.25 5.41 1.35
CA ALA A 27 4.78 4.06 1.21
C ALA A 27 6.06 3.84 2.03
N ARG A 28 6.98 4.82 2.08
CA ARG A 28 8.17 4.74 2.95
C ARG A 28 7.80 4.78 4.43
N ASP A 29 6.82 5.58 4.82
CA ASP A 29 6.36 5.65 6.22
C ASP A 29 5.70 4.33 6.64
N VAL A 30 4.91 3.69 5.77
CA VAL A 30 4.34 2.35 6.01
C VAL A 30 5.45 1.30 6.09
N ALA A 31 6.45 1.36 5.21
CA ALA A 31 7.60 0.45 5.27
C ALA A 31 8.37 0.60 6.59
N GLY A 32 8.59 1.84 7.04
CA GLY A 32 9.21 2.15 8.33
C GLY A 32 8.40 1.61 9.51
N LEU A 33 7.07 1.78 9.47
CA LEU A 33 6.16 1.23 10.48
C LEU A 33 6.27 -0.30 10.56
N VAL A 34 6.13 -1.00 9.42
CA VAL A 34 6.20 -2.47 9.37
C VAL A 34 7.57 -2.96 9.86
N ARG A 35 8.66 -2.31 9.42
CA ARG A 35 10.03 -2.64 9.85
C ARG A 35 10.18 -2.54 11.37
N ALA A 36 9.77 -1.41 11.95
CA ALA A 36 9.92 -1.17 13.39
C ALA A 36 9.10 -2.15 14.24
N ASP A 37 7.85 -2.38 13.86
CA ASP A 37 6.91 -3.21 14.62
C ASP A 37 7.23 -4.71 14.51
N ALA A 38 7.60 -5.18 13.30
CA ALA A 38 8.05 -6.56 13.08
C ALA A 38 9.48 -6.84 13.62
N GLY A 39 10.21 -5.80 14.03
CA GLY A 39 11.57 -5.94 14.56
C GLY A 39 12.62 -6.25 13.49
N LEU A 40 12.38 -5.83 12.25
CA LEU A 40 13.32 -5.96 11.14
C LEU A 40 14.44 -4.91 11.25
N PRO A 41 15.68 -5.23 10.86
CA PRO A 41 16.78 -4.28 10.86
C PRO A 41 16.63 -3.27 9.72
N GLU A 42 17.33 -2.14 9.83
CA GLU A 42 17.27 -1.08 8.82
C GLU A 42 17.83 -1.55 7.47
N ASP A 43 18.97 -2.26 7.51
CA ASP A 43 19.66 -2.84 6.35
C ASP A 43 19.49 -4.36 6.34
N VAL A 44 18.38 -4.87 5.77
CA VAL A 44 18.24 -6.29 5.44
C VAL A 44 18.78 -6.48 4.02
N ASP A 45 19.79 -7.33 3.85
CA ASP A 45 20.12 -7.88 2.54
C ASP A 45 18.93 -8.74 2.07
N PRO A 46 18.29 -8.42 0.91
CA PRO A 46 17.10 -9.11 0.44
C PRO A 46 17.26 -10.62 0.24
N ASP A 47 18.50 -11.12 0.15
CA ASP A 47 18.80 -12.56 0.02
C ASP A 47 19.25 -13.21 1.35
N SER A 48 19.34 -12.44 2.44
CA SER A 48 19.73 -12.94 3.76
C SER A 48 18.51 -13.41 4.56
N ALA A 49 18.51 -14.70 4.93
CA ALA A 49 17.55 -15.23 5.91
C ALA A 49 17.68 -14.47 7.24
N PHE A 50 16.60 -13.82 7.68
CA PHE A 50 16.61 -13.10 8.95
C PHE A 50 16.48 -14.07 10.12
N THR A 51 17.52 -14.15 10.95
CA THR A 51 17.54 -15.01 12.15
C THR A 51 17.21 -14.24 13.44
N GLY A 52 16.69 -13.01 13.34
CA GLY A 52 16.37 -12.20 14.51
C GLY A 52 15.14 -12.71 15.27
N VAL A 53 14.90 -12.13 16.44
CA VAL A 53 13.79 -12.53 17.31
C VAL A 53 12.48 -11.98 16.72
N PRO A 54 11.56 -12.85 16.25
CA PRO A 54 10.28 -12.41 15.72
C PRO A 54 9.47 -11.71 16.82
N ARG A 55 8.83 -10.59 16.50
CA ARG A 55 7.98 -9.83 17.41
C ARG A 55 6.52 -10.00 17.04
N VAL A 56 5.66 -10.06 18.05
CA VAL A 56 4.21 -9.95 17.85
C VAL A 56 3.92 -8.50 17.49
N PRO A 57 3.29 -8.21 16.34
CA PRO A 57 2.89 -6.86 16.00
C PRO A 57 1.99 -6.26 17.07
N VAL A 58 2.33 -5.06 17.55
CA VAL A 58 1.49 -4.35 18.53
C VAL A 58 0.64 -3.27 17.87
N ASP A 59 1.05 -2.82 16.68
CA ASP A 59 0.29 -1.84 15.93
C ASP A 59 -0.91 -2.50 15.21
N PRO A 60 -2.15 -2.00 15.40
CA PRO A 60 -3.33 -2.54 14.74
C PRO A 60 -3.23 -2.57 13.20
N ALA A 61 -2.58 -1.58 12.60
CA ALA A 61 -2.41 -1.52 11.15
C ALA A 61 -1.46 -2.63 10.67
N VAL A 62 -0.37 -2.87 11.41
CA VAL A 62 0.59 -3.94 11.09
C VAL A 62 -0.01 -5.32 11.32
N GLN A 63 -0.84 -5.50 12.37
CA GLN A 63 -1.61 -6.73 12.57
C GLN A 63 -2.54 -7.03 11.39
N ARG A 64 -3.16 -6.00 10.81
CA ARG A 64 -4.00 -6.13 9.60
C ARG A 64 -3.18 -6.54 8.37
N LEU A 65 -1.96 -6.02 8.25
CA LEU A 65 -1.04 -6.39 7.17
C LEU A 65 -0.49 -7.81 7.34
N LEU A 66 -0.23 -8.24 8.57
CA LEU A 66 0.40 -9.51 8.93
C LEU A 66 -0.57 -10.39 9.75
N PRO A 67 -1.66 -10.89 9.15
CA PRO A 67 -2.68 -11.62 9.88
C PRO A 67 -2.13 -12.91 10.49
N ASP A 68 -2.50 -13.17 11.74
CA ASP A 68 -2.10 -14.39 12.45
C ASP A 68 -2.80 -15.62 11.89
N ALA A 69 -2.04 -16.62 11.47
CA ALA A 69 -2.56 -17.88 10.93
C ALA A 69 -3.10 -18.80 12.04
N HIS A 70 -2.66 -18.64 13.29
CA HIS A 70 -2.92 -19.58 14.38
C HIS A 70 -3.22 -18.86 15.70
N ARG A 71 -4.47 -18.42 15.89
CA ARG A 71 -4.89 -17.66 17.09
C ARG A 71 -5.00 -18.50 18.36
N ASP A 72 -5.24 -19.81 18.23
CA ASP A 72 -5.55 -20.70 19.36
C ASP A 72 -4.38 -21.63 19.77
N ASP A 73 -3.22 -21.55 19.09
CA ASP A 73 -2.04 -22.38 19.35
C ASP A 73 -0.78 -21.50 19.44
N ALA A 74 -0.33 -21.23 20.67
CA ALA A 74 0.77 -20.31 20.92
C ALA A 74 2.14 -20.82 20.41
N GLU A 75 2.35 -22.14 20.35
CA GLU A 75 3.60 -22.75 19.88
C GLU A 75 3.66 -22.71 18.35
N ALA A 76 2.57 -23.14 17.69
CA ALA A 76 2.43 -23.02 16.24
C ALA A 76 2.48 -21.56 15.78
N ALA A 77 1.88 -20.63 16.55
CA ALA A 77 1.98 -19.21 16.27
C ALA A 77 3.43 -18.72 16.38
N ALA A 78 4.21 -19.14 17.39
CA ALA A 78 5.60 -18.73 17.51
C ALA A 78 6.48 -19.21 16.34
N GLU A 79 6.30 -20.45 15.88
CA GLU A 79 7.00 -20.99 14.71
C GLU A 79 6.57 -20.27 13.42
N PHE A 80 5.27 -20.03 13.23
CA PHE A 80 4.74 -19.25 12.10
C PHE A 80 5.30 -17.82 12.08
N ARG A 81 5.45 -17.18 13.25
CA ARG A 81 6.06 -15.86 13.33
C ARG A 81 7.52 -15.87 12.91
N HIS A 82 8.28 -16.86 13.39
CA HIS A 82 9.70 -16.97 13.10
C HIS A 82 9.99 -17.23 11.62
N LEU A 83 9.26 -18.16 11.00
CA LEU A 83 9.56 -18.62 9.65
C LEU A 83 8.78 -17.89 8.55
N THR A 84 7.56 -17.43 8.85
CA THR A 84 6.65 -16.90 7.81
C THR A 84 6.38 -15.41 7.99
N GLN A 85 6.05 -14.97 9.21
CA GLN A 85 5.66 -13.57 9.43
C GLN A 85 6.82 -12.60 9.18
N THR A 86 8.03 -12.96 9.58
CA THR A 86 9.25 -12.20 9.29
C THR A 86 9.46 -12.03 7.79
N ASP A 87 9.41 -13.13 7.02
CA ASP A 87 9.62 -13.09 5.57
C ASP A 87 8.49 -12.30 4.87
N LEU A 88 7.26 -12.45 5.34
CA LEU A 88 6.12 -11.64 4.87
C LEU A 88 6.34 -10.14 5.15
N ALA A 89 6.79 -9.78 6.34
CA ALA A 89 7.07 -8.39 6.71
C ALA A 89 8.20 -7.82 5.85
N ALA A 90 9.30 -8.56 5.68
CA ALA A 90 10.42 -8.16 4.83
C ALA A 90 9.98 -7.99 3.37
N GLY A 91 9.17 -8.92 2.85
CA GLY A 91 8.59 -8.84 1.52
C GLY A 91 7.67 -7.63 1.32
N LYS A 92 6.89 -7.25 2.35
CA LYS A 92 6.07 -6.03 2.33
C LYS A 92 6.92 -4.76 2.33
N VAL A 93 7.93 -4.68 3.21
CA VAL A 93 8.87 -3.55 3.28
C VAL A 93 9.56 -3.34 1.93
N ARG A 94 10.13 -4.40 1.34
CA ARG A 94 10.78 -4.34 0.02
C ARG A 94 9.84 -3.81 -1.05
N ARG A 95 8.62 -4.35 -1.12
CA ARG A 95 7.60 -3.96 -2.09
C ARG A 95 7.18 -2.49 -1.96
N LEU A 96 7.01 -1.99 -0.73
CA LEU A 96 6.67 -0.60 -0.45
C LEU A 96 7.82 0.36 -0.81
N GLU A 97 9.06 -0.02 -0.52
CA GLU A 97 10.23 0.78 -0.88
C GLU A 97 10.45 0.83 -2.39
N GLU A 98 10.25 -0.28 -3.08
CA GLU A 98 10.30 -0.34 -4.55
C GLU A 98 9.21 0.53 -5.19
N PHE A 99 7.97 0.43 -4.70
CA PHE A 99 6.89 1.33 -5.09
C PHE A 99 7.29 2.80 -4.89
N ALA A 100 7.86 3.14 -3.72
CA ALA A 100 8.25 4.50 -3.41
C ALA A 100 9.36 5.05 -4.31
N ARG A 101 10.41 4.26 -4.59
CA ARG A 101 11.50 4.65 -5.51
C ARG A 101 10.95 4.97 -6.89
N ARG A 102 10.13 4.05 -7.40
CA ARG A 102 9.56 4.12 -8.74
C ARG A 102 8.62 5.31 -8.92
N VAL A 103 7.71 5.53 -7.97
CA VAL A 103 6.77 6.66 -8.02
C VAL A 103 7.48 7.98 -7.75
N GLY A 104 8.44 7.99 -6.82
CA GLY A 104 9.25 9.15 -6.47
C GLY A 104 10.11 9.69 -7.61
N GLY A 105 10.42 8.86 -8.60
CA GLY A 105 11.32 9.21 -9.71
C GLY A 105 12.78 9.19 -9.29
N ASP A 106 13.14 8.35 -8.32
CA ASP A 106 14.52 8.19 -7.84
C ASP A 106 15.38 7.35 -8.82
N ASP A 107 14.75 6.70 -9.81
CA ASP A 107 15.43 5.86 -10.81
C ASP A 107 16.06 6.68 -11.94
N GLU A 108 17.27 6.28 -12.36
CA GLU A 108 17.98 6.92 -13.48
C GLU A 108 17.21 6.82 -14.81
N ASP A 109 16.39 5.77 -14.96
CA ASP A 109 15.52 5.53 -16.12
C ASP A 109 14.08 6.03 -15.89
N ALA A 110 13.87 6.97 -14.96
CA ALA A 110 12.55 7.51 -14.68
C ALA A 110 11.87 8.07 -15.95
N PRO A 111 10.60 7.75 -16.18
CA PRO A 111 9.87 8.24 -17.35
C PRO A 111 9.71 9.78 -17.28
N PRO A 112 9.33 10.44 -18.40
CA PRO A 112 9.08 11.87 -18.47
C PRO A 112 8.27 12.41 -17.28
N GLU A 113 8.51 13.67 -16.88
CA GLU A 113 7.89 14.28 -15.71
C GLU A 113 6.39 14.01 -15.61
N GLY A 114 5.97 13.52 -14.44
CA GLY A 114 4.57 13.20 -14.14
C GLY A 114 4.06 11.87 -14.70
N GLN A 115 4.87 11.11 -15.45
CA GLN A 115 4.49 9.76 -15.85
C GLN A 115 4.83 8.74 -14.75
N VAL A 116 3.93 7.78 -14.55
CA VAL A 116 4.18 6.56 -13.78
C VAL A 116 4.04 5.39 -14.75
N LEU A 117 5.12 4.63 -14.94
CA LEU A 117 5.17 3.46 -15.82
C LEU A 117 5.40 2.23 -14.94
N VAL A 118 4.60 1.18 -15.12
CA VAL A 118 4.70 -0.09 -14.40
C VAL A 118 4.90 -1.24 -15.41
N PRO A 119 6.10 -1.84 -15.54
CA PRO A 119 6.29 -3.08 -16.27
C PRO A 119 5.33 -4.17 -15.81
N ARG A 120 5.03 -5.08 -16.72
CA ARG A 120 3.94 -6.04 -16.52
C ARG A 120 4.23 -7.01 -15.39
N GLU A 121 5.50 -7.40 -15.28
CA GLU A 121 6.04 -8.26 -14.24
C GLU A 121 5.91 -7.65 -12.83
N ASP A 122 5.92 -6.32 -12.71
CA ASP A 122 5.85 -5.62 -11.42
C ASP A 122 4.42 -5.27 -11.02
N ALA A 123 3.45 -5.43 -11.91
CA ALA A 123 2.12 -4.85 -11.75
C ALA A 123 1.37 -5.41 -10.53
N GLU A 124 1.50 -6.70 -10.24
CA GLU A 124 0.93 -7.32 -9.04
C GLU A 124 1.59 -6.78 -7.76
N ALA A 125 2.91 -6.63 -7.75
CA ALA A 125 3.65 -6.06 -6.63
C ALA A 125 3.28 -4.58 -6.42
N PHE A 126 3.12 -3.81 -7.49
CA PHE A 126 2.69 -2.42 -7.43
C PHE A 126 1.28 -2.28 -6.84
N ALA A 127 0.33 -3.11 -7.29
CA ALA A 127 -1.02 -3.16 -6.72
C ALA A 127 -1.03 -3.62 -5.26
N GLY A 128 -0.15 -4.57 -4.91
CA GLY A 128 0.03 -5.04 -3.54
C GLY A 128 0.61 -3.97 -2.60
N ALA A 129 1.46 -3.07 -3.10
CA ALA A 129 1.96 -1.91 -2.34
C ALA A 129 0.83 -0.92 -2.05
N LEU A 130 0.01 -0.60 -3.06
CA LEU A 130 -1.17 0.26 -2.89
C LEU A 130 -2.16 -0.34 -1.89
N THR A 131 -2.35 -1.66 -1.91
CA THR A 131 -3.19 -2.37 -0.93
C THR A 131 -2.65 -2.18 0.49
N ASP A 132 -1.35 -2.37 0.71
CA ASP A 132 -0.76 -2.17 2.04
C ASP A 132 -0.93 -0.73 2.53
N VAL A 133 -0.68 0.27 1.66
CA VAL A 133 -0.88 1.69 1.98
C VAL A 133 -2.34 1.95 2.36
N ARG A 134 -3.30 1.45 1.59
CA ARG A 134 -4.73 1.62 1.86
C ARG A 134 -5.14 0.98 3.18
N LEU A 135 -4.62 -0.20 3.50
CA LEU A 135 -4.93 -0.88 4.77
C LEU A 135 -4.44 -0.08 5.98
N VAL A 136 -3.23 0.50 5.91
CA VAL A 136 -2.74 1.37 6.99
C VAL A 136 -3.55 2.66 7.09
N LEU A 137 -3.83 3.31 5.97
CA LEU A 137 -4.64 4.53 5.97
C LEU A 137 -6.06 4.26 6.50
N ALA A 138 -6.69 3.15 6.11
CA ALA A 138 -8.01 2.76 6.61
C ALA A 138 -8.02 2.60 8.13
N GLU A 139 -7.03 1.92 8.70
CA GLU A 139 -6.91 1.77 10.15
C GLU A 139 -6.74 3.13 10.85
N ARG A 140 -5.87 4.01 10.32
CA ARG A 140 -5.60 5.33 10.92
C ARG A 140 -6.75 6.32 10.76
N LEU A 141 -7.59 6.15 9.75
CA LEU A 141 -8.77 6.97 9.48
C LEU A 141 -10.04 6.38 10.13
N SER A 142 -9.93 5.26 10.84
CA SER A 142 -11.05 4.51 11.44
C SER A 142 -12.13 4.11 10.42
N LEU A 143 -11.69 3.64 9.25
CA LEU A 143 -12.57 3.11 8.19
C LEU A 143 -12.87 1.63 8.45
N GLU A 144 -13.80 1.37 9.36
CA GLU A 144 -14.09 0.00 9.84
C GLU A 144 -15.11 -0.74 8.95
N ASP A 145 -15.98 0.01 8.27
CA ASP A 145 -17.07 -0.51 7.43
C ASP A 145 -17.22 0.27 6.12
N ASP A 146 -18.06 -0.26 5.22
CA ASP A 146 -18.31 0.33 3.91
C ASP A 146 -18.94 1.72 4.03
N ASP A 147 -19.82 1.95 5.02
CA ASP A 147 -20.45 3.25 5.27
C ASP A 147 -19.40 4.32 5.64
N ALA A 148 -18.35 3.97 6.39
CA ALA A 148 -17.25 4.89 6.71
C ALA A 148 -16.43 5.24 5.48
N VAL A 149 -16.19 4.27 4.59
CA VAL A 149 -15.50 4.49 3.33
C VAL A 149 -16.34 5.37 2.39
N GLU A 150 -17.65 5.16 2.31
CA GLU A 150 -18.56 5.98 1.52
C GLU A 150 -18.58 7.43 2.01
N ARG A 151 -18.73 7.66 3.32
CA ARG A 151 -18.63 9.01 3.92
C ARG A 151 -17.31 9.71 3.59
N LEU A 152 -16.20 8.99 3.68
CA LEU A 152 -14.89 9.53 3.31
C LEU A 152 -14.85 9.93 1.83
N HIS A 153 -15.37 9.07 0.96
CA HIS A 153 -15.42 9.33 -0.46
C HIS A 153 -16.28 10.57 -0.79
N ASP A 154 -17.45 10.70 -0.18
CA ASP A 154 -18.34 11.86 -0.37
C ASP A 154 -17.71 13.15 0.16
N ALA A 155 -16.99 13.09 1.27
CA ALA A 155 -16.23 14.23 1.79
C ALA A 155 -15.11 14.66 0.85
N VAL A 156 -14.35 13.71 0.31
CA VAL A 156 -13.17 13.97 -0.54
C VAL A 156 -13.58 14.41 -1.94
N VAL A 157 -14.57 13.75 -2.53
CA VAL A 157 -14.97 13.93 -3.93
C VAL A 157 -16.13 14.91 -4.07
N GLY A 158 -17.13 14.79 -3.19
CA GLY A 158 -18.33 15.64 -3.17
C GLY A 158 -18.16 16.93 -2.36
N GLY A 159 -17.19 16.97 -1.44
CA GLY A 159 -17.00 18.10 -0.53
C GLY A 159 -18.03 18.13 0.61
N GLU A 160 -18.72 17.02 0.86
CA GLU A 160 -19.75 16.91 1.91
C GLU A 160 -19.08 16.77 3.28
N THR A 161 -19.25 17.78 4.15
CA THR A 161 -18.54 17.84 5.45
C THR A 161 -19.46 17.85 6.67
N ASP A 162 -20.76 17.70 6.45
CA ASP A 162 -21.77 17.86 7.52
C ASP A 162 -21.72 16.73 8.57
N ASP A 163 -21.32 15.51 8.18
CA ASP A 163 -21.32 14.31 9.03
C ASP A 163 -19.93 13.69 9.22
N LEU A 164 -18.88 14.51 9.17
CA LEU A 164 -17.51 14.04 9.38
C LEU A 164 -17.31 13.47 10.79
N ARG A 165 -16.67 12.30 10.84
CA ARG A 165 -16.34 11.56 12.07
C ARG A 165 -14.84 11.29 12.12
N PRO A 166 -13.98 12.32 12.22
CA PRO A 166 -12.54 12.09 12.30
C PRO A 166 -12.20 11.36 13.62
N PRO A 167 -11.16 10.51 13.61
CA PRO A 167 -10.69 9.83 14.81
C PRO A 167 -10.11 10.82 15.83
N GLU A 168 -9.99 10.38 17.08
CA GLU A 168 -9.44 11.21 18.15
C GLU A 168 -8.01 11.70 17.80
N GLY A 169 -7.77 12.99 18.00
CA GLY A 169 -6.47 13.62 17.70
C GLY A 169 -6.26 14.03 16.24
N MET A 170 -7.28 13.88 15.38
CA MET A 170 -7.26 14.35 13.99
C MET A 170 -8.37 15.37 13.76
N ASP A 171 -8.07 16.50 13.14
CA ASP A 171 -9.10 17.45 12.70
C ASP A 171 -9.73 17.04 11.35
N ALA A 172 -10.81 17.72 10.98
CA ALA A 172 -11.56 17.42 9.76
C ALA A 172 -10.73 17.66 8.49
N GLU A 173 -9.87 18.69 8.47
CA GLU A 173 -9.05 19.02 7.31
C GLU A 173 -7.99 17.95 7.08
N GLN A 174 -7.33 17.51 8.16
CA GLN A 174 -6.37 16.41 8.15
C GLN A 174 -7.03 15.09 7.72
N TRP A 175 -8.24 14.81 8.22
CA TRP A 175 -8.97 13.60 7.85
C TRP A 175 -9.34 13.58 6.37
N VAL A 176 -9.85 14.70 5.83
CA VAL A 176 -10.13 14.84 4.39
C VAL A 176 -8.85 14.75 3.56
N TYR A 177 -7.75 15.37 4.00
CA TYR A 177 -6.46 15.29 3.31
C TYR A 177 -5.96 13.84 3.17
N TRP A 178 -5.89 13.11 4.28
CA TRP A 178 -5.47 11.71 4.28
C TRP A 178 -6.49 10.81 3.58
N GLY A 179 -7.77 11.17 3.64
CA GLY A 179 -8.83 10.58 2.83
C GLY A 179 -8.58 10.69 1.34
N GLY A 180 -8.15 11.86 0.88
CA GLY A 180 -7.73 12.10 -0.50
C GLY A 180 -6.61 11.15 -0.93
N VAL A 181 -5.63 10.89 -0.06
CA VAL A 181 -4.56 9.92 -0.33
C VAL A 181 -5.11 8.50 -0.43
N PHE A 182 -6.02 8.10 0.48
CA PHE A 182 -6.67 6.79 0.45
C PHE A 182 -7.47 6.58 -0.86
N VAL A 183 -8.25 7.57 -1.26
CA VAL A 183 -9.05 7.56 -2.50
C VAL A 183 -8.14 7.51 -3.73
N ALA A 184 -7.09 8.33 -3.77
CA ALA A 184 -6.13 8.34 -4.88
C ALA A 184 -5.39 7.00 -5.03
N ALA A 185 -4.96 6.39 -3.91
CA ALA A 185 -4.36 5.06 -3.92
C ALA A 185 -5.36 4.00 -4.42
N GLY A 186 -6.64 4.13 -4.06
CA GLY A 186 -7.70 3.25 -4.54
C GLY A 186 -7.95 3.35 -6.03
N PHE A 187 -8.06 4.57 -6.54
CA PHE A 187 -8.20 4.85 -7.98
C PHE A 187 -7.01 4.32 -8.79
N ALA A 188 -5.77 4.52 -8.29
CA ALA A 188 -4.57 3.99 -8.92
C ALA A 188 -4.60 2.45 -8.99
N GLN A 189 -4.99 1.79 -7.89
CA GLN A 189 -5.06 0.34 -7.81
C GLN A 189 -6.14 -0.22 -8.73
N GLU A 190 -7.35 0.32 -8.68
CA GLU A 190 -8.48 -0.12 -9.49
C GLU A 190 -8.15 -0.03 -10.98
N SER A 191 -7.66 1.13 -11.44
CA SER A 191 -7.33 1.30 -12.85
C SER A 191 -6.19 0.40 -13.34
N LEU A 192 -5.22 0.06 -12.48
CA LEU A 192 -4.18 -0.92 -12.80
C LEU A 192 -4.75 -2.35 -12.89
N MET A 193 -5.58 -2.72 -11.92
CA MET A 193 -6.20 -4.04 -11.86
C MET A 193 -7.14 -4.29 -13.04
N ASP A 194 -7.88 -3.27 -13.48
CA ASP A 194 -8.73 -3.35 -14.66
C ASP A 194 -7.94 -3.69 -15.92
N GLU A 195 -6.80 -3.03 -16.13
CA GLU A 195 -5.92 -3.30 -17.27
C GLU A 195 -5.28 -4.69 -17.19
N LEU A 196 -4.86 -5.12 -15.99
CA LEU A 196 -4.33 -6.47 -15.75
C LEU A 196 -5.36 -7.56 -16.06
N LEU A 197 -6.59 -7.41 -15.55
CA LEU A 197 -7.67 -8.35 -15.79
C LEU A 197 -8.11 -8.37 -17.26
N SER A 198 -8.09 -7.20 -17.92
CA SER A 198 -8.34 -7.09 -19.35
C SER A 198 -7.32 -7.88 -20.17
N GLU A 199 -6.02 -7.72 -19.89
CA GLU A 199 -4.95 -8.50 -20.55
C GLU A 199 -5.07 -10.00 -20.29
N LEU A 200 -5.36 -10.41 -19.04
CA LEU A 200 -5.51 -11.82 -18.69
C LEU A 200 -6.68 -12.48 -19.45
N ARG A 201 -7.80 -11.77 -19.58
CA ARG A 201 -8.97 -12.23 -20.36
C ARG A 201 -8.63 -12.35 -21.84
N ALA A 202 -7.83 -11.45 -22.39
CA ALA A 202 -7.40 -11.49 -23.79
C ALA A 202 -6.42 -12.66 -24.09
N ARG A 203 -5.62 -13.09 -23.10
CA ARG A 203 -4.65 -14.18 -23.25
C ARG A 203 -5.23 -15.58 -23.11
N ARG A 204 -6.41 -15.75 -22.49
CA ARG A 204 -7.05 -17.06 -22.37
C ARG A 204 -7.57 -17.52 -23.75
N PRO A 205 -7.12 -18.67 -24.28
CA PRO A 205 -7.72 -19.23 -25.49
C PRO A 205 -9.19 -19.57 -25.23
N ARG A 206 -10.05 -19.30 -26.22
CA ARG A 206 -11.46 -19.70 -26.20
C ARG A 206 -11.61 -21.21 -26.23
#